data_AF-A0A955DTD2-F1
#
_entry.id   AF-A0A955DTD2-F1
#
_cell.length_a   1.000
_cell.length_b   1.000
_cell.length_c   1.000
_cell.angle_alpha   90.00
_cell.angle_beta   90.00
_cell.angle_gamma   90.00
#
_symmetry.space_group_name_H-M   'P 1'
#
loop_
_entity.id
_entity.type
_entity.pdbx_description
1 polymer ?
#
loop_
_entity_poly.entity_id
_entity_poly.type
_entity_poly.pdbx_seq_one_letter_code
_entity_poly.pdbx_strand_id
1 'polypeptide(L)'
;MTMDLHPAVSELLELGRKRRWLSYEELNNTLPDELVDPERLDELLVVIDHHQIELVDELEFRARCHRLSLKRGEESGSNALAPLTGRGLPKQFRAMSVSGGEDRGEQGTIQVRLNSEHHRLTQAEQDVAEAEALDEETLQREIEEAASEEGSARRIDDPVRMYLTQMGTIPLLTREEEIRLAKKIETTRMIYRRRCLESDYIVRQTVDILKLVHAGELPFDRTMRVSTAEANAKDKIASRIPVNLKTIERLLELNQRDWDLLNDGSRARKEVRDRVALRRRRMAALTEELSLRTGRIIPLMRKLRSISKQMIELERDIERIRKDRNADPDELECKIEEL
;
A
#
# COMPACT_ATOMS: atom_id res chain seq x y z
N MET A 1 -17.04 36.33 -9.47
CA MET A 1 -15.64 35.87 -9.51
C MET A 1 -15.68 34.36 -9.44
N THR A 2 -15.76 33.69 -10.58
CA THR A 2 -15.69 32.23 -10.65
C THR A 2 -14.25 31.90 -11.02
N MET A 3 -13.47 31.48 -10.02
CA MET A 3 -12.20 30.81 -10.32
C MET A 3 -12.51 29.52 -11.08
N ASP A 4 -11.74 29.22 -12.12
CA ASP A 4 -11.68 27.88 -12.70
C ASP A 4 -10.98 26.97 -11.66
N LEU A 5 -11.72 26.58 -10.62
CA LEU A 5 -11.25 25.66 -9.58
C LEU A 5 -11.12 24.27 -10.18
N HIS A 6 -10.02 23.60 -9.86
CA HIS A 6 -9.82 22.21 -10.24
C HIS A 6 -11.01 21.35 -9.74
N PRO A 7 -11.53 20.38 -10.53
CA PRO A 7 -12.73 19.61 -10.20
C PRO A 7 -12.71 18.98 -8.80
N ALA A 8 -11.54 18.51 -8.35
CA ALA A 8 -11.34 17.93 -7.03
C ALA A 8 -11.54 18.94 -5.88
N VAL A 9 -11.14 20.20 -6.06
CA VAL A 9 -11.30 21.27 -5.05
C VAL A 9 -12.77 21.71 -5.00
N SER A 10 -13.46 21.75 -6.14
CA SER A 10 -14.90 22.03 -6.18
C SER A 10 -15.72 20.96 -5.44
N GLU A 11 -15.40 19.68 -5.65
CA GLU A 11 -16.05 18.57 -4.95
C GLU A 11 -15.79 18.64 -3.43
N LEU A 12 -14.57 19.01 -3.04
CA LEU A 12 -14.22 19.21 -1.64
C LEU A 12 -15.01 20.35 -0.99
N LEU A 13 -15.16 21.49 -1.68
CA LEU A 13 -15.95 22.62 -1.20
C LEU A 13 -17.43 22.27 -1.06
N GLU A 14 -17.98 21.45 -1.95
CA GLU A 14 -19.36 20.95 -1.81
C GLU A 14 -19.53 20.04 -0.59
N LEU A 15 -18.56 19.16 -0.31
CA LEU A 15 -18.54 18.32 0.89
C LEU A 15 -18.37 19.16 2.15
N GLY A 16 -17.44 20.12 2.14
CA GLY A 16 -17.20 21.09 3.21
C GLY A 16 -18.43 21.93 3.50
N ARG A 17 -19.17 22.37 2.46
CA ARG A 17 -20.42 23.12 2.61
C ARG A 17 -21.55 22.30 3.24
N LYS A 18 -21.64 21.00 2.94
CA LYS A 18 -22.60 20.09 3.59
C LYS A 18 -22.27 19.86 5.07
N ARG A 19 -20.98 19.75 5.40
CA ARG A 19 -20.49 19.51 6.77
C ARG A 19 -20.41 20.79 7.61
N ARG A 20 -20.23 21.94 6.96
CA ARG A 20 -19.83 23.26 7.53
C ARG A 20 -18.43 23.30 8.15
N TRP A 21 -17.62 22.28 7.94
CA TRP A 21 -16.23 22.22 8.36
C TRP A 21 -15.40 21.36 7.41
N LEU A 22 -14.10 21.66 7.33
CA LEU A 22 -13.13 20.99 6.47
C LEU A 22 -11.77 20.93 7.19
N SER A 23 -11.03 19.81 7.09
CA SER A 23 -9.68 19.77 7.65
C SER A 23 -8.63 20.31 6.70
N TYR A 24 -7.55 20.85 7.27
CA TYR A 24 -6.40 21.31 6.48
C TYR A 24 -5.72 20.16 5.72
N GLU A 25 -5.75 18.93 6.26
CA GLU A 25 -5.23 17.75 5.56
C GLU A 25 -6.11 17.35 4.37
N GLU A 26 -7.44 17.39 4.52
CA GLU A 26 -8.36 17.13 3.40
C GLU A 26 -8.16 18.16 2.28
N LEU A 27 -7.92 19.43 2.64
CA LEU A 27 -7.57 20.48 1.69
C LEU A 27 -6.22 20.20 1.01
N ASN A 28 -5.15 20.01 1.77
CA ASN A 28 -3.80 19.79 1.21
C ASN A 28 -3.69 18.51 0.37
N ASN A 29 -4.37 17.43 0.76
CA ASN A 29 -4.31 16.16 0.03
C ASN A 29 -5.08 16.19 -1.30
N THR A 30 -5.96 17.18 -1.50
CA THR A 30 -6.79 17.31 -2.70
C THR A 30 -6.40 18.51 -3.57
N LEU A 31 -5.58 19.42 -3.04
CA LEU A 31 -4.96 20.50 -3.79
C LEU A 31 -3.97 19.92 -4.82
N PRO A 32 -4.16 20.18 -6.12
CA PRO A 32 -3.15 19.91 -7.13
C PRO A 32 -1.88 20.74 -6.88
N ASP A 33 -0.73 20.21 -7.29
CA ASP A 33 0.58 20.88 -7.16
C ASP A 33 0.63 22.29 -7.83
N GLU A 34 -0.31 22.58 -8.74
CA GLU A 34 -0.45 23.84 -9.49
C GLU A 34 -1.14 24.98 -8.69
N LEU A 35 -1.78 24.67 -7.55
CA LEU A 35 -2.50 25.64 -6.70
C LEU A 35 -1.73 25.99 -5.40
N VAL A 36 -0.45 25.64 -5.31
CA VAL A 36 0.40 25.87 -4.13
C VAL A 36 0.95 27.32 -4.08
N ASP A 37 0.61 28.15 -5.07
CA ASP A 37 1.02 29.56 -5.09
C ASP A 37 0.34 30.35 -3.94
N PRO A 38 1.09 31.18 -3.19
CA PRO A 38 0.55 31.93 -2.04
C PRO A 38 -0.68 32.78 -2.38
N GLU A 39 -0.69 33.46 -3.53
CA GLU A 39 -1.79 34.31 -3.98
C GLU A 39 -3.08 33.51 -4.24
N ARG A 40 -2.96 32.29 -4.74
CA ARG A 40 -4.10 31.40 -5.04
C ARG A 40 -4.66 30.75 -3.78
N LEU A 41 -3.79 30.45 -2.81
CA LEU A 41 -4.20 29.99 -1.49
C LEU A 41 -5.02 31.04 -0.77
N ASP A 42 -4.61 32.31 -0.84
CA ASP A 42 -5.36 33.42 -0.26
C ASP A 42 -6.76 33.56 -0.89
N GLU A 43 -6.87 33.47 -2.22
CA GLU A 43 -8.16 33.49 -2.92
C GLU A 43 -9.05 32.29 -2.53
N LEU A 44 -8.47 31.10 -2.36
CA LEU A 44 -9.20 29.91 -1.92
C LEU A 44 -9.72 30.04 -0.49
N LEU A 45 -8.93 30.63 0.41
CA LEU A 45 -9.36 30.91 1.79
C LEU A 45 -10.54 31.90 1.83
N VAL A 46 -10.53 32.92 0.96
CA VAL A 46 -11.66 33.85 0.81
C VAL A 46 -12.92 33.13 0.31
N VAL A 47 -12.78 32.17 -0.60
CA VAL A 47 -13.90 31.36 -1.10
C VAL A 47 -14.45 30.44 0.01
N ILE A 48 -13.59 29.83 0.81
CA ILE A 48 -13.96 28.99 1.97
C ILE A 48 -14.74 29.80 3.01
N ASP A 49 -14.28 31.01 3.34
CA ASP A 49 -14.94 31.92 4.27
C ASP A 49 -16.31 32.39 3.74
N HIS A 50 -16.39 32.73 2.45
CA HIS A 50 -17.65 33.09 1.79
C HIS A 50 -18.69 31.97 1.86
N HIS A 51 -18.24 30.72 1.83
CA HIS A 51 -19.09 29.54 1.95
C HIS A 51 -19.36 29.08 3.40
N GLN A 52 -18.89 29.84 4.40
CA GLN A 52 -19.07 29.55 5.83
C GLN A 52 -18.55 28.16 6.22
N ILE A 53 -17.44 27.73 5.63
CA ILE A 53 -16.79 26.46 5.95
C ILE A 53 -15.72 26.72 7.01
N GLU A 54 -15.89 26.11 8.18
CA GLU A 54 -14.90 26.22 9.26
C GLU A 54 -13.68 25.33 8.96
N LEU A 55 -12.48 25.91 8.96
CA LEU A 55 -11.24 25.15 8.86
C LEU A 55 -10.85 24.62 10.23
N VAL A 56 -10.68 23.31 10.31
CA VAL A 56 -10.49 22.56 11.55
C VAL A 56 -9.14 21.83 11.49
N ASP A 57 -8.45 21.69 12.62
CA ASP A 57 -7.22 20.89 12.69
C ASP A 57 -7.51 19.37 12.62
N GLU A 58 -6.46 18.55 12.43
CA GLU A 58 -6.64 17.11 12.26
C GLU A 58 -7.29 16.45 13.48
N LEU A 59 -6.96 16.94 14.68
CA LEU A 59 -7.42 16.39 15.95
C LEU A 59 -8.90 16.65 16.17
N GLU A 60 -9.34 17.90 15.94
CA GLU A 60 -10.75 18.27 16.00
C GLU A 60 -11.54 17.69 14.82
N PHE A 61 -10.92 17.50 13.64
CA PHE A 61 -11.53 16.78 12.52
C PHE A 61 -11.87 15.33 12.92
N ARG A 62 -10.91 14.62 13.51
CA ARG A 62 -11.09 13.25 14.01
C ARG A 62 -12.12 13.20 15.14
N ALA A 63 -12.09 14.15 16.07
CA ALA A 63 -13.08 14.24 17.17
C ALA A 63 -14.51 14.51 16.65
N ARG A 64 -14.68 15.39 15.66
CA ARG A 64 -15.98 15.69 15.01
C ARG A 64 -16.50 14.50 14.20
N CYS A 65 -15.63 13.82 13.44
CA CYS A 65 -15.96 12.57 12.74
C CYS A 65 -16.41 11.48 13.73
N HIS A 66 -15.67 11.30 14.82
CA HIS A 66 -15.99 10.33 15.88
C HIS A 66 -17.34 10.66 16.54
N ARG A 67 -17.60 11.94 16.85
CA ARG A 67 -18.87 12.41 17.42
C ARG A 67 -20.06 12.21 16.45
N LEU A 68 -19.86 12.42 15.15
CA LEU A 68 -20.87 12.13 14.12
C LEU A 68 -21.12 10.63 13.97
N SER A 69 -20.08 9.81 14.10
CA SER A 69 -20.21 8.34 14.13
C SER A 69 -21.01 7.87 15.34
N LEU A 70 -20.80 8.47 16.52
CA LEU A 70 -21.55 8.18 17.74
C LEU A 70 -23.03 8.62 17.62
N LYS A 71 -23.29 9.82 17.06
CA LYS A 71 -24.66 10.31 16.81
C LYS A 71 -25.43 9.49 15.75
N ARG A 72 -24.73 8.87 14.80
CA ARG A 72 -25.33 7.96 13.81
C ARG A 72 -25.53 6.52 14.32
N GLY A 73 -25.01 6.19 15.51
CA GLY A 73 -25.11 4.87 16.13
C GLY A 73 -26.52 4.46 16.57
N GLU A 74 -27.51 5.36 16.53
CA GLU A 74 -28.91 5.07 16.90
C GLU A 74 -29.87 4.97 15.69
N GLU A 75 -29.44 5.30 14.47
CA GLU A 75 -30.28 5.17 13.27
C GLU A 75 -29.56 4.43 12.14
N SER A 76 -29.89 3.14 12.04
CA SER A 76 -29.69 2.19 10.94
C SER A 76 -28.90 2.64 9.70
N GLY A 77 -27.78 1.97 9.46
CA GLY A 77 -27.36 1.40 8.17
C GLY A 77 -27.44 2.29 6.93
N SER A 78 -26.36 2.99 6.60
CA SER A 78 -25.89 3.11 5.21
C SER A 78 -24.51 3.76 5.13
N ASN A 79 -23.77 3.27 4.15
CA ASN A 79 -22.39 3.58 3.83
C ASN A 79 -22.30 5.03 3.29
N ALA A 80 -21.95 6.01 4.12
CA ALA A 80 -21.62 7.36 3.64
C ALA A 80 -20.77 8.14 4.65
N LEU A 81 -19.58 8.55 4.22
CA LEU A 81 -18.55 9.35 4.89
C LEU A 81 -17.57 8.58 5.81
N ALA A 82 -16.71 7.77 5.19
CA ALA A 82 -15.36 7.60 5.72
C ALA A 82 -14.48 8.78 5.27
N PRO A 83 -13.48 9.22 6.06
CA PRO A 83 -12.45 10.13 5.58
C PRO A 83 -11.79 9.56 4.31
N LEU A 84 -11.43 10.42 3.36
CA LEU A 84 -10.68 10.03 2.16
C LEU A 84 -9.20 9.70 2.45
N THR A 85 -8.87 9.40 3.71
CA THR A 85 -7.58 8.86 4.13
C THR A 85 -7.70 7.35 4.26
N GLY A 86 -6.98 6.63 3.40
CA GLY A 86 -7.12 5.20 3.23
C GLY A 86 -6.98 4.39 4.52
N ARG A 87 -8.09 3.81 4.98
CA ARG A 87 -8.21 2.46 5.55
C ARG A 87 -9.70 2.15 5.72
N GLY A 88 -10.28 1.54 4.68
CA GLY A 88 -11.65 1.05 4.68
C GLY A 88 -11.69 -0.38 4.12
N LEU A 89 -11.25 -1.35 4.92
CA LEU A 89 -11.59 -2.76 4.70
C LEU A 89 -12.55 -3.19 5.82
N PRO A 90 -13.76 -3.69 5.50
CA PRO A 90 -14.70 -4.14 6.50
C PRO A 90 -14.20 -5.38 7.26
N LYS A 91 -14.28 -5.32 8.60
CA LYS A 91 -14.04 -6.43 9.55
C LYS A 91 -15.14 -7.50 9.48
N GLN A 92 -15.27 -8.19 8.34
CA GLN A 92 -16.14 -9.37 8.20
C GLN A 92 -15.40 -10.66 7.83
N PHE A 93 -14.08 -10.64 7.71
CA PHE A 93 -13.25 -11.85 7.63
C PHE A 93 -12.41 -12.02 8.90
N ARG A 94 -13.04 -11.91 10.06
CA ARG A 94 -12.54 -12.57 11.27
C ARG A 94 -12.78 -14.05 11.06
N ALA A 95 -11.70 -14.81 10.90
CA ALA A 95 -11.73 -16.25 10.76
C ALA A 95 -12.75 -16.84 11.73
N MET A 96 -13.70 -17.58 11.17
CA MET A 96 -14.65 -18.39 11.91
C MET A 96 -13.88 -19.26 12.89
N SER A 97 -14.04 -18.96 14.18
CA SER A 97 -13.85 -19.94 15.23
C SER A 97 -14.90 -21.01 15.02
N VAL A 98 -14.55 -22.07 14.30
CA VAL A 98 -15.35 -23.29 14.31
C VAL A 98 -14.90 -24.10 15.52
N SER A 99 -15.76 -24.09 16.53
CA SER A 99 -15.78 -25.00 17.64
C SER A 99 -16.20 -26.40 17.20
N GLY A 100 -15.46 -27.43 17.64
CA GLY A 100 -16.01 -28.75 17.94
C GLY A 100 -15.72 -29.86 16.93
N GLY A 101 -15.06 -30.92 17.41
CA GLY A 101 -14.95 -32.21 16.72
C GLY A 101 -13.70 -32.99 17.13
N GLU A 102 -13.74 -33.63 18.30
CA GLU A 102 -12.69 -34.49 18.85
C GLU A 102 -12.47 -35.79 18.03
N ASP A 103 -11.23 -36.27 18.11
CA ASP A 103 -10.81 -37.69 18.16
C ASP A 103 -10.84 -38.59 16.90
N ARG A 104 -9.66 -38.75 16.29
CA ARG A 104 -8.73 -39.90 16.47
C ARG A 104 -7.87 -40.14 15.23
N GLY A 105 -6.57 -40.38 15.46
CA GLY A 105 -5.68 -40.98 14.47
C GLY A 105 -4.27 -40.42 14.56
N GLU A 106 -3.44 -41.03 15.41
CA GLU A 106 -2.00 -40.81 15.54
C GLU A 106 -1.24 -41.12 14.23
N GLN A 107 -1.37 -40.27 13.20
CA GLN A 107 -0.50 -40.26 12.02
C GLN A 107 -0.19 -38.83 11.51
N GLY A 108 -0.62 -37.78 12.21
CA GLY A 108 -0.44 -36.38 11.80
C GLY A 108 0.86 -35.70 12.28
N THR A 109 1.67 -36.36 13.11
CA THR A 109 2.80 -35.70 13.81
C THR A 109 4.11 -35.63 13.02
N ILE A 110 4.16 -36.14 11.79
CA ILE A 110 5.38 -36.08 10.95
C ILE A 110 5.22 -35.12 9.75
N GLN A 111 4.00 -34.90 9.24
CA GLN A 111 3.78 -33.98 8.10
C GLN A 111 3.74 -32.49 8.48
N VAL A 112 3.53 -32.16 9.77
CA VAL A 112 3.38 -30.77 10.25
C VAL A 112 4.72 -30.13 10.64
N ARG A 113 5.78 -30.90 10.89
CA ARG A 113 7.09 -30.35 11.28
C ARG A 113 7.95 -29.87 10.10
N LEU A 114 7.76 -30.43 8.90
CA LEU A 114 8.56 -30.04 7.73
C LEU A 114 7.98 -28.82 6.97
N ASN A 115 6.69 -28.56 7.09
CA ASN A 115 6.03 -27.41 6.45
C ASN A 115 5.88 -26.17 7.36
N SER A 116 6.22 -26.27 8.65
CA SER A 116 6.09 -25.16 9.61
C SER A 116 7.34 -24.28 9.72
N GLU A 117 8.52 -24.71 9.26
CA GLU A 117 9.75 -23.94 9.46
C GLU A 117 9.92 -22.73 8.51
N HIS A 118 9.19 -22.67 7.39
CA HIS A 118 9.34 -21.59 6.38
C HIS A 118 8.12 -20.66 6.24
N HIS A 119 7.15 -20.77 7.16
CA HIS A 119 6.05 -19.82 7.36
C HIS A 119 6.12 -19.12 8.73
N ARG A 120 7.28 -19.12 9.40
CA ARG A 120 7.55 -18.04 10.34
C ARG A 120 7.52 -16.76 9.53
N LEU A 121 6.54 -15.91 9.78
CA LEU A 121 6.70 -14.47 9.58
C LEU A 121 8.13 -14.16 10.00
N THR A 122 8.91 -13.55 9.11
CA THR A 122 10.25 -13.14 9.54
C THR A 122 10.08 -12.31 10.81
N GLN A 123 10.96 -12.43 11.80
CA GLN A 123 10.84 -11.67 13.06
C GLN A 123 10.58 -10.18 12.78
N ALA A 124 11.20 -9.67 11.72
CA ALA A 124 10.93 -8.41 11.05
C ALA A 124 9.45 -8.11 10.68
N GLU A 125 8.70 -9.05 10.10
CA GLU A 125 7.28 -8.91 9.77
C GLU A 125 6.39 -8.91 11.03
N GLN A 126 6.79 -9.65 12.07
CA GLN A 126 6.10 -9.62 13.37
C GLN A 126 6.34 -8.28 14.08
N ASP A 127 7.59 -7.83 14.12
CA ASP A 127 7.99 -6.55 14.72
C ASP A 127 7.29 -5.36 14.05
N VAL A 128 7.10 -5.40 12.72
CA VAL A 128 6.37 -4.37 11.97
C VAL A 128 4.87 -4.40 12.30
N ALA A 129 4.25 -5.58 12.36
CA ALA A 129 2.84 -5.72 12.67
C ALA A 129 2.51 -5.30 14.12
N GLU A 130 3.37 -5.67 15.09
CA GLU A 130 3.24 -5.24 16.48
C GLU A 130 3.44 -3.73 16.62
N ALA A 131 4.41 -3.15 15.91
CA ALA A 131 4.62 -1.71 15.91
C ALA A 131 3.47 -0.92 15.25
N GLU A 132 2.81 -1.46 14.22
CA GLU A 132 1.61 -0.84 13.65
C GLU A 132 0.41 -0.89 14.61
N ALA A 133 0.22 -2.01 15.32
CA ALA A 133 -0.88 -2.15 16.28
C ALA A 133 -0.73 -1.23 17.50
N LEU A 134 0.50 -1.09 18.02
CA LEU A 134 0.82 -0.17 19.12
C LEU A 134 0.57 1.29 18.75
N ASP A 135 1.01 1.71 17.55
CA ASP A 135 0.81 3.09 17.06
C ASP A 135 -0.69 3.40 16.87
N GLU A 136 -1.50 2.43 16.42
CA GLU A 136 -2.95 2.60 16.22
C GLU A 136 -3.70 2.74 17.56
N GLU A 137 -3.28 1.99 18.59
CA GLU A 137 -3.88 2.02 19.94
C GLU A 137 -3.53 3.31 20.71
N THR A 138 -2.31 3.85 20.56
CA THR A 138 -1.92 5.14 21.16
C THR A 138 -2.65 6.30 20.52
N LEU A 139 -2.76 6.31 19.18
CA LEU A 139 -3.50 7.32 18.42
C LEU A 139 -4.98 7.37 18.87
N GLN A 140 -5.56 6.21 19.16
CA GLN A 140 -6.95 6.07 19.56
C GLN A 140 -7.21 6.66 20.96
N ARG A 141 -6.26 6.47 21.89
CA ARG A 141 -6.32 7.09 23.23
C ARG A 141 -6.18 8.61 23.17
N GLU A 142 -5.26 9.13 22.36
CA GLU A 142 -5.07 10.57 22.17
C GLU A 142 -6.30 11.25 21.55
N ILE A 143 -6.99 10.58 20.61
CA ILE A 143 -8.24 11.06 20.03
C ILE A 143 -9.37 11.09 21.08
N GLU A 144 -9.46 10.09 21.95
CA GLU A 144 -10.46 10.03 23.03
C GLU A 144 -10.23 11.13 24.09
N GLU A 145 -8.97 11.39 24.44
CA GLU A 145 -8.57 12.43 25.39
C GLU A 145 -8.85 13.84 24.82
N ALA A 146 -8.49 14.08 23.55
CA ALA A 146 -8.78 15.33 22.86
C ALA A 146 -10.30 15.58 22.66
N ALA A 147 -11.10 14.52 22.51
CA ALA A 147 -12.55 14.64 22.43
C ALA A 147 -13.20 15.07 23.76
N SER A 148 -12.49 14.92 24.89
CA SER A 148 -12.96 15.26 26.23
C SER A 148 -12.62 16.69 26.67
N GLU A 149 -11.67 17.34 26.02
CA GLU A 149 -11.31 18.74 26.28
C GLU A 149 -12.23 19.70 25.50
N GLU A 150 -13.31 20.15 26.15
CA GLU A 150 -14.13 21.26 25.63
C GLU A 150 -13.46 22.62 25.88
N GLY A 151 -13.20 23.36 24.79
CA GLY A 151 -13.61 24.77 24.76
C GLY A 151 -12.57 25.86 24.99
N SER A 152 -11.43 25.89 24.29
CA SER A 152 -10.73 27.18 24.09
C SER A 152 -9.91 27.37 22.81
N ALA A 153 -10.34 26.79 21.68
CA ALA A 153 -9.74 27.14 20.39
C ALA A 153 -10.17 28.56 19.98
N ARG A 154 -9.36 29.56 20.33
CA ARG A 154 -9.45 30.91 19.75
C ARG A 154 -9.28 30.76 18.24
N ARG A 155 -10.24 31.24 17.44
CA ARG A 155 -10.11 31.36 15.97
C ARG A 155 -8.70 31.83 15.61
N ILE A 156 -7.95 30.97 14.93
CA ILE A 156 -6.64 31.29 14.40
C ILE A 156 -6.85 31.64 12.93
N ASP A 157 -7.00 32.93 12.64
CA ASP A 157 -7.16 33.45 11.28
C ASP A 157 -5.82 33.56 10.51
N ASP A 158 -4.70 33.19 11.13
CA ASP A 158 -3.38 33.24 10.50
C ASP A 158 -2.90 31.82 10.13
N PRO A 159 -2.76 31.49 8.83
CA PRO A 159 -2.31 30.18 8.39
C PRO A 159 -0.90 29.82 8.87
N VAL A 160 -0.03 30.82 9.10
CA VAL A 160 1.31 30.60 9.67
C VAL A 160 1.20 30.23 11.14
N ARG A 161 0.37 30.94 11.91
CA ARG A 161 0.13 30.63 13.32
C ARG A 161 -0.52 29.26 13.47
N MET A 162 -1.45 28.91 12.59
CA MET A 162 -2.07 27.59 12.53
C MET A 162 -1.03 26.49 12.28
N TYR A 163 -0.16 26.66 11.28
CA TYR A 163 0.90 25.69 10.99
C TYR A 163 1.89 25.54 12.15
N LEU A 164 2.34 26.64 12.76
CA LEU A 164 3.26 26.58 13.91
C LEU A 164 2.61 25.92 15.14
N THR A 165 1.32 26.15 15.38
CA THR A 165 0.58 25.46 16.42
C THR A 165 0.51 23.96 16.12
N GLN A 166 0.23 23.55 14.87
CA GLN A 166 0.22 22.14 14.45
C GLN A 166 1.60 21.48 14.48
N MET A 167 2.67 22.19 14.12
CA MET A 167 4.02 21.65 14.28
C MET A 167 4.38 21.48 15.75
N GLY A 168 3.86 22.34 16.62
CA GLY A 168 4.10 22.31 18.07
C GLY A 168 3.35 21.20 18.80
N THR A 169 2.33 20.58 18.20
CA THR A 169 1.63 19.42 18.79
C THR A 169 2.43 18.13 18.63
N ILE A 170 3.32 18.03 17.64
CA ILE A 170 4.14 16.84 17.42
C ILE A 170 5.34 16.88 18.39
N PRO A 171 5.44 15.95 19.36
CA PRO A 171 6.57 15.94 20.29
C PRO A 171 7.88 15.64 19.55
N LEU A 172 8.97 16.21 20.05
CA LEU A 172 10.29 15.90 19.52
C LEU A 172 10.64 14.44 19.78
N LEU A 173 11.16 13.77 18.75
CA LEU A 173 11.61 12.39 18.86
C LEU A 173 12.78 12.27 19.83
N THR A 174 12.69 11.32 20.74
CA THR A 174 13.83 10.87 21.53
C THR A 174 14.81 10.10 20.66
N ARG A 175 16.07 10.00 21.08
CA ARG A 175 17.10 9.20 20.39
C ARG A 175 16.68 7.73 20.22
N GLU A 176 15.96 7.17 21.19
CA GLU A 176 15.48 5.78 21.13
C GLU A 176 14.38 5.60 20.07
N GLU A 177 13.45 6.55 20.01
CA GLU A 177 12.40 6.57 18.98
C GLU A 177 12.97 6.80 17.59
N GLU A 178 13.96 7.69 17.43
CA GLU A 178 14.66 7.90 16.16
C GLU A 178 15.29 6.59 15.67
N ILE A 179 15.99 5.86 16.55
CA ILE A 179 16.58 4.56 16.24
C ILE A 179 15.49 3.53 15.90
N ARG A 180 14.39 3.50 16.65
CA ARG A 180 13.27 2.58 16.40
C ARG A 180 12.62 2.84 15.04
N LEU A 181 12.32 4.09 14.72
CA LEU A 181 11.74 4.51 13.45
C LEU A 181 12.69 4.23 12.28
N ALA A 182 13.98 4.52 12.44
CA ALA A 182 14.98 4.21 11.42
C ALA A 182 15.04 2.70 11.14
N LYS A 183 15.03 1.86 12.18
CA LYS A 183 14.95 0.39 12.03
C LYS A 183 13.64 -0.04 11.36
N LYS A 184 12.50 0.52 11.77
CA LYS A 184 11.17 0.24 11.16
C LYS A 184 11.20 0.54 9.66
N ILE A 185 11.71 1.70 9.25
CA ILE A 185 11.81 2.10 7.84
C ILE A 185 12.70 1.13 7.05
N GLU A 186 13.87 0.75 7.59
CA GLU A 186 14.77 -0.16 6.87
C GLU A 186 14.20 -1.58 6.77
N THR A 187 13.60 -2.10 7.84
CA THR A 187 12.94 -3.41 7.86
C THR A 187 11.75 -3.45 6.90
N THR A 188 10.86 -2.45 6.94
CA THR A 188 9.73 -2.34 6.02
C THR A 188 10.19 -2.21 4.58
N ARG A 189 11.27 -1.46 4.32
CA ARG A 189 11.87 -1.35 2.98
C ARG A 189 12.40 -2.68 2.47
N MET A 190 13.05 -3.46 3.34
CA MET A 190 13.54 -4.81 3.03
C MET A 190 12.37 -5.74 2.69
N ILE A 191 11.34 -5.81 3.55
CA ILE A 191 10.15 -6.65 3.34
C ILE A 191 9.45 -6.25 2.03
N TYR A 192 9.21 -4.96 1.82
CA TYR A 192 8.56 -4.43 0.61
C TYR A 192 9.31 -4.89 -0.65
N ARG A 193 10.64 -4.73 -0.65
CA ARG A 193 11.48 -5.15 -1.78
C ARG A 193 11.40 -6.65 -2.02
N ARG A 194 11.50 -7.46 -0.98
CA ARG A 194 11.41 -8.92 -1.07
C ARG A 194 10.09 -9.37 -1.67
N ARG A 195 8.97 -8.86 -1.12
CA ARG A 195 7.62 -9.19 -1.59
C ARG A 195 7.38 -8.76 -3.03
N CYS A 196 7.90 -7.61 -3.45
CA CYS A 196 7.82 -7.20 -4.84
C CYS A 196 8.62 -8.15 -5.76
N LEU A 197 9.82 -8.55 -5.36
CA LEU A 197 10.69 -9.44 -6.12
C LEU A 197 10.23 -10.92 -6.10
N GLU A 198 9.24 -11.29 -5.28
CA GLU A 198 8.59 -12.61 -5.37
C GLU A 198 7.61 -12.69 -6.56
N SER A 199 7.22 -11.55 -7.14
CA SER A 199 6.36 -11.51 -8.32
C SER A 199 7.15 -11.73 -9.61
N ASP A 200 6.72 -12.70 -10.42
CA ASP A 200 7.37 -13.08 -11.68
C ASP A 200 7.49 -11.89 -12.66
N TYR A 201 6.43 -11.09 -12.77
CA TYR A 201 6.41 -9.89 -13.60
C TYR A 201 7.51 -8.88 -13.20
N ILE A 202 7.64 -8.61 -11.90
CA ILE A 202 8.60 -7.61 -11.41
C ILE A 202 10.03 -8.13 -11.62
N VAL A 203 10.29 -9.42 -11.41
CA VAL A 203 11.60 -10.02 -11.65
C VAL A 203 11.97 -9.93 -13.13
N ARG A 204 11.05 -10.23 -14.04
CA ARG A 204 11.29 -10.12 -15.50
C ARG A 204 11.70 -8.71 -15.89
N GLN A 205 10.94 -7.70 -15.46
CA GLN A 205 11.26 -6.29 -15.70
C GLN A 205 12.59 -5.87 -15.04
N THR A 206 12.89 -6.44 -13.87
CA THR A 206 14.16 -6.18 -13.18
C THR A 206 15.35 -6.76 -13.93
N VAL A 207 15.22 -7.98 -14.49
CA VAL A 207 16.23 -8.60 -15.35
C VAL A 207 16.53 -7.71 -16.55
N ASP A 208 15.50 -7.16 -17.20
CA ASP A 208 15.68 -6.25 -18.33
C ASP A 208 16.44 -4.99 -17.92
N ILE A 209 16.05 -4.36 -16.81
CA ILE A 209 16.77 -3.19 -16.27
C ILE A 209 18.23 -3.53 -15.96
N LEU A 210 18.50 -4.70 -15.37
CA LEU A 210 19.85 -5.14 -15.03
C LEU A 210 20.70 -5.41 -16.27
N LYS A 211 20.12 -5.92 -17.36
CA LYS A 211 20.80 -6.06 -18.65
C LYS A 211 21.21 -4.70 -19.20
N LEU A 212 20.31 -3.71 -19.16
CA LEU A 212 20.60 -2.34 -19.61
C LEU A 212 21.72 -1.70 -18.78
N VAL A 213 21.74 -1.95 -17.47
CA VAL A 213 22.83 -1.48 -16.59
C VAL A 213 24.15 -2.18 -16.93
N HIS A 214 24.14 -3.49 -17.19
CA HIS A 214 25.33 -4.24 -17.57
C HIS A 214 25.89 -3.82 -18.94
N ALA A 215 25.01 -3.53 -19.89
CA ALA A 215 25.36 -3.00 -21.21
C ALA A 215 25.90 -1.55 -21.16
N GLY A 216 25.72 -0.85 -20.03
CA GLY A 216 26.15 0.53 -19.86
C GLY A 216 25.16 1.59 -20.37
N GLU A 217 23.95 1.18 -20.80
CA GLU A 217 22.90 2.11 -21.25
C GLU A 217 22.26 2.87 -20.09
N LEU A 218 22.16 2.24 -18.91
CA LEU A 218 21.66 2.87 -17.70
C LEU A 218 22.78 3.16 -16.70
N PRO A 219 22.84 4.38 -16.11
CA PRO A 219 23.86 4.72 -15.12
C PRO A 219 23.76 3.84 -13.86
N PHE A 220 24.84 3.13 -13.56
CA PHE A 220 24.94 2.18 -12.43
C PHE A 220 24.61 2.83 -11.08
N ASP A 221 25.20 3.99 -10.78
CA ASP A 221 25.07 4.63 -9.46
C ASP A 221 23.67 5.22 -9.21
N ARG A 222 22.89 5.44 -10.28
CA ARG A 222 21.49 5.89 -10.19
C ARG A 222 20.55 4.72 -9.93
N THR A 223 20.82 3.55 -10.50
CA THR A 223 19.93 2.38 -10.45
C THR A 223 20.19 1.48 -9.25
N MET A 224 21.44 1.38 -8.80
CA MET A 224 21.86 0.43 -7.76
C MET A 224 22.10 1.14 -6.41
N ARG A 225 21.84 0.44 -5.30
CA ARG A 225 22.25 0.88 -3.96
C ARG A 225 23.66 0.37 -3.71
N VAL A 226 24.64 1.26 -3.77
CA VAL A 226 26.03 0.95 -3.43
C VAL A 226 26.33 1.52 -2.04
N SER A 227 26.91 0.70 -1.17
CA SER A 227 27.43 1.19 0.11
C SER A 227 28.75 1.91 -0.16
N THR A 228 28.85 3.18 0.20
CA THR A 228 30.09 3.95 0.10
C THR A 228 31.13 3.51 1.13
N ALA A 229 30.73 2.75 2.15
CA ALA A 229 31.62 2.25 3.21
C ALA A 229 32.48 1.05 2.77
N GLU A 230 32.06 0.30 1.75
CA GLU A 230 32.77 -0.88 1.28
C GLU A 230 33.64 -0.58 0.06
N ALA A 231 34.95 -0.81 0.19
CA ALA A 231 35.86 -0.77 -0.95
C ALA A 231 35.43 -1.82 -2.01
N ASN A 232 35.40 -1.39 -3.27
CA ASN A 232 35.08 -2.21 -4.46
C ASN A 232 33.66 -2.81 -4.48
N ALA A 233 32.69 -2.24 -3.75
CA ALA A 233 31.31 -2.72 -3.78
C ALA A 233 30.70 -2.71 -5.20
N LYS A 234 31.02 -1.67 -5.98
CA LYS A 234 30.58 -1.52 -7.38
C LYS A 234 31.06 -2.66 -8.26
N ASP A 235 32.36 -2.98 -8.22
CA ASP A 235 32.96 -4.02 -9.07
C ASP A 235 32.47 -5.42 -8.67
N LYS A 236 32.29 -5.67 -7.36
CA LYS A 236 31.69 -6.91 -6.87
C LYS A 236 30.28 -7.10 -7.42
N ILE A 237 29.42 -6.08 -7.35
CA ILE A 237 28.06 -6.16 -7.89
C ILE A 237 28.10 -6.33 -9.41
N ALA A 238 28.91 -5.54 -10.12
CA ALA A 238 29.04 -5.62 -11.58
C ALA A 238 29.46 -7.01 -12.06
N SER A 239 30.39 -7.67 -11.36
CA SER A 239 30.85 -9.04 -11.66
C SER A 239 29.78 -10.11 -11.41
N ARG A 240 28.85 -9.88 -10.47
CA ARG A 240 27.78 -10.82 -10.10
C ARG A 240 26.58 -10.76 -11.04
N ILE A 241 26.32 -9.61 -11.66
CA ILE A 241 25.18 -9.41 -12.59
C ILE A 241 25.10 -10.52 -13.65
N PRO A 242 26.13 -10.78 -14.50
CA PRO A 242 25.99 -11.75 -15.58
C PRO A 242 25.76 -13.19 -15.09
N VAL A 243 26.36 -13.57 -13.95
CA VAL A 243 26.21 -14.91 -13.36
C VAL A 243 24.80 -15.12 -12.79
N ASN A 244 24.31 -14.15 -12.03
CA ASN A 244 22.98 -14.22 -11.43
C ASN A 244 21.87 -14.09 -12.48
N LEU A 245 22.05 -13.23 -13.49
CA LEU A 245 21.07 -13.05 -14.58
C LEU A 245 20.80 -14.36 -15.32
N LYS A 246 21.85 -15.09 -15.73
CA LYS A 246 21.70 -16.39 -16.40
C LYS A 246 20.89 -17.39 -15.57
N THR A 247 21.08 -17.38 -14.26
CA THR A 247 20.35 -18.26 -13.34
C THR A 247 18.89 -17.82 -13.20
N ILE A 248 18.62 -16.53 -13.05
CA ILE A 248 17.26 -15.97 -12.93
C ILE A 248 16.47 -16.23 -14.22
N GLU A 249 17.06 -16.01 -15.39
CA GLU A 249 16.43 -16.29 -16.69
C GLU A 249 16.01 -17.75 -16.80
N ARG A 250 16.89 -18.68 -16.40
CA ARG A 250 16.55 -20.10 -16.40
C ARG A 250 15.40 -20.43 -15.43
N LEU A 251 15.36 -19.79 -14.27
CA LEU A 251 14.27 -19.96 -13.32
C LEU A 251 12.93 -19.40 -13.83
N LEU A 252 12.96 -18.26 -14.54
CA LEU A 252 11.79 -17.67 -15.20
C LEU A 252 11.24 -18.60 -16.28
N GLU A 253 12.09 -19.17 -17.14
CA GLU A 253 11.67 -20.15 -18.15
C GLU A 253 10.99 -21.37 -17.52
N LEU A 254 11.55 -21.90 -16.43
CA LEU A 254 10.98 -23.05 -15.72
C LEU A 254 9.65 -22.70 -15.05
N ASN A 255 9.52 -21.48 -14.51
CA ASN A 255 8.26 -21.01 -13.95
C ASN A 255 7.17 -20.88 -15.01
N GLN A 256 7.52 -20.40 -16.21
CA GLN A 256 6.57 -20.29 -17.30
C GLN A 256 6.07 -21.66 -17.75
N ARG A 257 6.96 -22.65 -17.92
CA ARG A 257 6.55 -24.02 -18.23
C ARG A 257 5.65 -24.63 -17.15
N ASP A 258 5.98 -24.43 -15.88
CA ASP A 258 5.14 -24.91 -14.78
C ASP A 258 3.78 -24.20 -14.72
N TRP A 259 3.71 -22.93 -15.15
CA TRP A 259 2.45 -22.19 -15.28
C TRP A 259 1.57 -22.75 -16.39
N ASP A 260 2.15 -23.06 -17.56
CA ASP A 260 1.43 -23.67 -18.68
C ASP A 260 0.84 -25.03 -18.26
N LEU A 261 1.64 -25.86 -17.55
CA LEU A 261 1.17 -27.13 -16.99
C LEU A 261 0.03 -27.00 -15.97
N LEU A 262 -0.06 -25.87 -15.25
CA LEU A 262 -1.16 -25.59 -14.33
C LEU A 262 -2.45 -25.26 -15.08
N ASN A 263 -2.32 -24.52 -16.19
CA ASN A 263 -3.44 -24.15 -17.06
C ASN A 263 -4.01 -25.38 -17.77
N ASP A 264 -3.15 -26.32 -18.19
CA ASP A 264 -3.56 -27.58 -18.84
C ASP A 264 -4.33 -28.55 -17.92
N GLY A 265 -4.56 -28.20 -16.65
CA GLY A 265 -5.47 -28.95 -15.77
C GLY A 265 -4.87 -30.17 -15.06
N SER A 266 -3.54 -30.28 -15.00
CA SER A 266 -2.87 -31.44 -14.39
C SER A 266 -3.21 -31.63 -12.89
N ARG A 267 -3.40 -32.90 -12.47
CA ARG A 267 -3.76 -33.33 -11.10
C ARG A 267 -2.76 -32.91 -10.01
N ALA A 268 -1.52 -32.57 -10.37
CA ALA A 268 -0.46 -32.23 -9.42
C ALA A 268 -0.37 -30.72 -9.07
N ARG A 269 -1.50 -29.98 -9.05
CA ARG A 269 -1.52 -28.51 -8.86
C ARG A 269 -0.79 -28.03 -7.61
N LYS A 270 -0.86 -28.80 -6.50
CA LYS A 270 -0.24 -28.43 -5.23
C LYS A 270 1.30 -28.48 -5.31
N GLU A 271 1.84 -29.59 -5.79
CA GLU A 271 3.30 -29.76 -5.92
C GLU A 271 3.90 -28.76 -6.88
N VAL A 272 3.24 -28.49 -8.01
CA VAL A 272 3.69 -27.48 -8.98
C VAL A 272 3.69 -26.09 -8.33
N ARG A 273 2.64 -25.73 -7.59
CA ARG A 273 2.56 -24.45 -6.87
C ARG A 273 3.67 -24.30 -5.84
N ASP A 274 3.95 -25.34 -5.06
CA ASP A 274 5.01 -25.32 -4.05
C ASP A 274 6.40 -25.17 -4.70
N ARG A 275 6.64 -25.85 -5.83
CA ARG A 275 7.87 -25.69 -6.62
C ARG A 275 8.02 -24.27 -7.18
N VAL A 276 6.96 -23.70 -7.75
CA VAL A 276 6.96 -22.32 -8.27
C VAL A 276 7.21 -21.32 -7.15
N ALA A 277 6.59 -21.51 -5.98
CA ALA A 277 6.81 -20.66 -4.81
C ALA A 277 8.28 -20.69 -4.34
N LEU A 278 8.89 -21.88 -4.28
CA LEU A 278 10.30 -22.02 -3.93
C LEU A 278 11.23 -21.35 -4.95
N ARG A 279 10.93 -21.49 -6.25
CA ARG A 279 11.70 -20.81 -7.31
C ARG A 279 11.57 -19.29 -7.25
N ARG A 280 10.37 -18.77 -7.01
CA ARG A 280 10.13 -17.32 -6.80
C ARG A 280 10.95 -16.77 -5.63
N ARG A 281 10.97 -17.49 -4.50
CA ARG A 281 11.81 -17.11 -3.33
C ARG A 281 13.31 -17.11 -3.67
N ARG A 282 13.78 -18.10 -4.45
CA ARG A 282 15.18 -18.15 -4.92
C ARG A 282 15.52 -17.00 -5.86
N MET A 283 14.64 -16.67 -6.81
CA MET A 283 14.82 -15.53 -7.71
C MET A 283 14.86 -14.21 -6.95
N ALA A 284 13.98 -14.04 -5.95
CA ALA A 284 13.98 -12.87 -5.08
C ALA A 284 15.32 -12.71 -4.37
N ALA A 285 15.86 -13.78 -3.76
CA ALA A 285 17.17 -13.76 -3.10
C ALA A 285 18.32 -13.39 -4.06
N LEU A 286 18.38 -13.99 -5.26
CA LEU A 286 19.41 -13.68 -6.26
C LEU A 286 19.33 -12.23 -6.74
N THR A 287 18.11 -11.69 -6.86
CA THR A 287 17.88 -10.29 -7.28
C THR A 287 18.15 -9.32 -6.12
N GLU A 288 18.00 -9.77 -4.88
CA GLU A 288 18.34 -8.99 -3.68
C GLU A 288 19.85 -8.75 -3.57
N GLU A 289 20.66 -9.77 -3.85
CA GLU A 289 22.13 -9.67 -3.88
C GLU A 289 22.64 -8.62 -4.88
N LEU A 290 21.90 -8.40 -5.96
CA LEU A 290 22.26 -7.40 -6.97
C LEU A 290 22.03 -5.97 -6.48
N SER A 291 21.31 -5.73 -5.38
CA SER A 291 21.16 -4.40 -4.75
C SER A 291 20.45 -3.32 -5.61
N LEU A 292 19.35 -3.66 -6.30
CA LEU A 292 18.53 -2.66 -7.00
C LEU A 292 17.87 -1.66 -6.03
N ARG A 293 17.85 -0.36 -6.39
CA ARG A 293 17.21 0.71 -5.61
C ARG A 293 15.67 0.60 -5.64
N THR A 294 15.03 0.86 -4.50
CA THR A 294 13.55 0.83 -4.37
C THR A 294 12.83 1.77 -5.33
N GLY A 295 13.44 2.91 -5.69
CA GLY A 295 12.89 3.84 -6.68
C GLY A 295 12.61 3.23 -8.06
N ARG A 296 13.30 2.14 -8.43
CA ARG A 296 13.03 1.40 -9.69
C ARG A 296 11.94 0.35 -9.53
N ILE A 297 11.72 -0.15 -8.32
CA ILE A 297 10.71 -1.17 -8.01
C ILE A 297 9.32 -0.54 -7.85
N ILE A 298 9.22 0.65 -7.24
CA ILE A 298 7.95 1.36 -7.03
C ILE A 298 7.11 1.51 -8.32
N PRO A 299 7.64 1.99 -9.47
CA PRO A 299 6.84 2.10 -10.69
C PRO A 299 6.38 0.73 -11.22
N LEU A 300 7.20 -0.32 -11.06
CA LEU A 300 6.81 -1.69 -11.45
C LEU A 300 5.66 -2.21 -10.59
N MET A 301 5.68 -1.92 -9.28
CA MET A 301 4.57 -2.25 -8.38
C MET A 301 3.29 -1.51 -8.79
N ARG A 302 3.36 -0.21 -9.11
CA ARG A 302 2.18 0.55 -9.57
C ARG A 302 1.59 -0.04 -10.85
N LYS A 303 2.44 -0.44 -11.81
CA LYS A 303 2.01 -1.16 -13.02
C LYS A 303 1.33 -2.49 -12.68
N LEU A 304 1.94 -3.30 -11.80
CA LEU A 304 1.36 -4.57 -11.35
C LEU A 304 -0.01 -4.36 -10.69
N ARG A 305 -0.16 -3.32 -9.87
CA ARG A 305 -1.44 -2.95 -9.25
C ARG A 305 -2.49 -2.55 -10.29
N SER A 306 -2.09 -1.81 -11.32
CA SER A 306 -2.98 -1.47 -12.43
C SER A 306 -3.47 -2.71 -13.17
N ILE A 307 -2.55 -3.63 -13.50
CA ILE A 307 -2.88 -4.91 -14.16
C ILE A 307 -3.84 -5.72 -13.27
N SER A 308 -3.53 -5.85 -11.98
CA SER A 308 -4.41 -6.56 -11.04
C SER A 308 -5.80 -5.93 -10.95
N LYS A 309 -5.92 -4.60 -10.98
CA LYS A 309 -7.21 -3.92 -10.99
C LYS A 309 -8.00 -4.24 -12.27
N GLN A 310 -7.34 -4.17 -13.43
CA GLN A 310 -7.94 -4.52 -14.72
C GLN A 310 -8.40 -5.98 -14.76
N MET A 311 -7.59 -6.92 -14.25
CA MET A 311 -7.97 -8.34 -14.16
C MET A 311 -9.22 -8.53 -13.29
N ILE A 312 -9.29 -7.87 -12.13
CA ILE A 312 -10.47 -7.95 -11.24
C ILE A 312 -11.73 -7.35 -11.91
N GLU A 313 -11.57 -6.25 -12.66
CA GLU A 313 -12.67 -5.65 -13.42
C GLU A 313 -13.15 -6.59 -14.53
N LEU A 314 -12.24 -7.18 -15.30
CA LEU A 314 -12.55 -8.17 -16.32
C LEU A 314 -13.21 -9.43 -15.73
N GLU A 315 -12.73 -9.96 -14.60
CA GLU A 315 -13.37 -11.09 -13.92
C GLU A 315 -14.82 -10.77 -13.52
N ARG A 316 -15.07 -9.56 -12.99
CA ARG A 316 -16.41 -9.11 -12.64
C ARG A 316 -17.31 -8.95 -13.86
N ASP A 317 -16.77 -8.44 -14.96
CA ASP A 317 -17.52 -8.27 -16.19
C ASP A 317 -17.84 -9.63 -16.83
N ILE A 318 -16.90 -10.58 -16.85
CA ILE A 318 -17.15 -11.98 -17.25
C ILE A 318 -18.24 -12.61 -16.36
N GLU A 319 -18.21 -12.40 -15.04
CA GLU A 319 -19.26 -12.90 -14.14
C GLU A 319 -20.63 -12.27 -14.39
N ARG A 320 -20.69 -10.99 -14.76
CA ARG A 320 -21.94 -10.29 -15.13
C ARG A 320 -22.51 -10.85 -16.42
N ILE A 321 -21.70 -10.92 -17.48
CA ILE A 321 -22.07 -11.46 -18.78
C ILE A 321 -22.52 -12.93 -18.65
N ARG A 322 -21.84 -13.74 -17.83
CA ARG A 322 -22.26 -15.13 -17.54
C ARG A 322 -23.62 -15.23 -16.81
N LYS A 323 -24.01 -14.23 -16.03
CA LYS A 323 -25.30 -14.19 -15.31
C LYS A 323 -26.43 -13.68 -16.21
N ASP A 324 -26.13 -12.82 -17.17
CA ASP A 324 -27.10 -12.35 -18.15
C ASP A 324 -27.42 -13.44 -19.17
N ARG A 325 -28.64 -13.98 -19.07
CA ARG A 325 -29.17 -15.03 -19.96
C ARG A 325 -29.27 -14.65 -21.44
N ASN A 326 -29.11 -13.37 -21.76
CA ASN A 326 -29.32 -12.78 -23.08
C ASN A 326 -28.04 -12.16 -23.66
N ALA A 327 -26.89 -12.37 -23.02
CA ALA A 327 -25.62 -11.82 -23.48
C ALA A 327 -25.11 -12.52 -24.75
N ASP A 328 -24.47 -11.76 -25.62
CA ASP A 328 -23.91 -12.26 -26.87
C ASP A 328 -22.69 -13.17 -26.55
N PRO A 329 -22.68 -14.44 -27.00
CA PRO A 329 -21.55 -15.34 -26.78
C PRO A 329 -20.22 -14.78 -27.30
N ASP A 330 -20.24 -13.96 -28.35
CA ASP A 330 -19.04 -13.34 -28.92
C ASP A 330 -18.42 -12.29 -27.98
N GLU A 331 -19.25 -11.55 -27.22
CA GLU A 331 -18.76 -10.60 -26.21
C GLU A 331 -18.12 -11.33 -25.02
N LEU A 332 -18.63 -12.51 -24.66
CA LEU A 332 -18.07 -13.35 -23.60
C LEU A 332 -16.71 -13.95 -24.01
N GLU A 333 -16.58 -14.44 -25.25
CA GLU A 333 -15.32 -14.97 -25.76
C GLU A 333 -14.25 -13.88 -25.84
N CYS A 334 -14.59 -12.70 -26.36
CA CYS A 334 -13.68 -11.55 -26.41
C CYS A 334 -13.15 -11.17 -25.02
N LYS A 335 -14.03 -11.10 -24.02
CA LYS A 335 -13.62 -10.78 -22.63
C LYS A 335 -12.81 -11.88 -21.96
N ILE A 336 -13.00 -13.15 -22.34
CA ILE A 336 -12.18 -14.27 -21.87
C ILE A 336 -10.80 -14.26 -22.53
N GLU A 337 -10.67 -13.84 -23.79
CA GLU A 337 -9.37 -13.69 -24.47
C GLU A 337 -8.57 -12.50 -23.96
N GLU A 338 -9.23 -11.43 -23.50
CA GLU A 338 -8.59 -10.26 -22.88
C GLU A 338 -8.05 -10.53 -21.46
N LEU A 339 -8.52 -11.59 -20.79
CA LEU A 339 -8.14 -11.97 -19.42
C LEU A 339 -6.91 -12.89 -19.40
#